data_AF-A0A415I5V7-F1
#
_entry.id   AF-A0A415I5V7-F1
#
_cell.length_a   1.000
_cell.length_b   1.000
_cell.length_c   1.000
_cell.angle_alpha   90.00
_cell.angle_beta   90.00
_cell.angle_gamma   90.00
#
_symmetry.space_group_name_H-M   'P 1'
#
loop_
_entity.id
_entity.type
_entity.pdbx_description
1 polymer ?
#
loop_
_entity_poly.entity_id
_entity_poly.type
_entity_poly.pdbx_seq_one_letter_code
_entity_poly.pdbx_strand_id
1 'polypeptide(L)'
;MNTREFVKIGEDEQNIVFNEIDKEDKLLFRKYMEASRHFQEIFQLYKMMLFNLEELLEHYDMQFDDRVYSKHGEKVDAIEINALVSNAVSSARTLIESMDVFDKVYIDKEENFKKNYISKAYDEDFSYRFIDFIRNYMQHGHVPVSFDGEKISFQLSEILDTAHTKINATLKKQMKNIEQQLFDYGEMNVQLTVVKMLYKYFLLVHILICEFLKYIKNFFLEITNKINSILDDHPEYVLHIYGTPFVVVYLDTGGNMNGFDPRSDILRDIDSKINFADEKLKKYEQSNGHLFFLRINYCLENRFPVTGIIDDDMLPQNLEEVCLKIGTGIYHLSFDTYYGDMEMNAVYRLYPYIQFEDGIHWNVPYQNVTIEDFVRTFPLVKRDGLVVFANNVGGADEFLQRIMQDWSAYLWEAKIILSKAGISSPIDIIDWASRFAFVLQGVQWLKKSFAKRKKDKPCIKDLRNYILKNNSWNINELQKNLHARRELLVIVLEELGYVCRNDSIYIYDSDVAKLIEQERNELCQKRYDNHGTNVNCYNMNLSVEQLNVDLMYLAVLVKEAGKLDTYDSKVQDLIQSLKDYNQYIVWDDLSKAIRFEEQLPENFSMDDADCICRCVEHVDESVNAEIRRLEDNNN
;
A
#
# COMPACT_ATOMS: atom_id res chain seq x y z
N MET A 1 -10.31 -37.06 -6.92
CA MET A 1 -11.01 -36.64 -5.69
C MET A 1 -12.49 -36.70 -5.96
N ASN A 2 -13.28 -37.29 -5.07
CA ASN A 2 -14.74 -37.30 -5.20
C ASN A 2 -15.28 -36.03 -4.53
N THR A 3 -16.02 -35.20 -5.26
CA THR A 3 -16.58 -33.93 -4.74
C THR A 3 -17.95 -34.11 -4.11
N ARG A 4 -18.47 -35.34 -4.08
CA ARG A 4 -19.70 -35.71 -3.40
C ARG A 4 -19.38 -36.29 -2.03
N GLU A 5 -19.82 -35.59 -0.98
CA GLU A 5 -19.95 -36.18 0.35
C GLU A 5 -21.29 -36.93 0.41
N PHE A 6 -21.21 -38.24 0.53
CA PHE A 6 -22.38 -39.08 0.77
C PHE A 6 -22.04 -40.16 1.79
N VAL A 7 -23.02 -40.54 2.59
CA VAL A 7 -22.90 -41.65 3.54
C VAL A 7 -23.64 -42.86 2.97
N LYS A 8 -22.95 -44.00 2.93
CA LYS A 8 -23.58 -45.29 2.57
C LYS A 8 -24.29 -45.85 3.80
N ILE A 9 -25.53 -46.28 3.64
CA ILE A 9 -26.28 -46.96 4.69
C ILE A 9 -25.71 -48.37 4.89
N GLY A 10 -25.22 -48.68 6.08
CA GLY A 10 -24.85 -50.04 6.48
C GLY A 10 -26.08 -50.89 6.82
N GLU A 11 -25.95 -52.22 6.80
CA GLU A 11 -27.08 -53.14 7.14
C GLU A 11 -27.63 -52.91 8.56
N ASP A 12 -26.83 -52.36 9.46
CA ASP A 12 -27.18 -52.09 10.87
C ASP A 12 -28.00 -50.79 11.09
N GLU A 13 -28.24 -49.99 10.04
CA GLU A 13 -28.84 -48.64 10.13
C GLU A 13 -30.24 -48.53 9.49
N GLN A 14 -30.91 -49.65 9.18
CA GLN A 14 -32.25 -49.66 8.57
C GLN A 14 -33.36 -48.99 9.43
N ASN A 15 -33.08 -48.63 10.68
CA ASN A 15 -34.02 -48.03 11.63
C ASN A 15 -33.79 -46.51 11.88
N ILE A 16 -32.92 -45.82 11.14
CA ILE A 16 -32.76 -44.36 11.28
C ILE A 16 -34.04 -43.67 10.78
N VAL A 17 -34.74 -42.96 11.68
CA VAL A 17 -35.91 -42.15 11.34
C VAL A 17 -35.42 -40.79 10.83
N PHE A 18 -35.70 -40.49 9.56
CA PHE A 18 -35.40 -39.21 8.95
C PHE A 18 -36.47 -38.19 9.31
N ASN A 19 -36.06 -37.08 9.93
CA ASN A 19 -36.96 -35.96 10.17
C ASN A 19 -37.25 -35.24 8.84
N GLU A 20 -38.51 -34.84 8.64
CA GLU A 20 -38.91 -34.10 7.47
C GLU A 20 -38.40 -32.65 7.58
N ILE A 21 -37.45 -32.28 6.73
CA ILE A 21 -36.93 -30.90 6.63
C ILE A 21 -37.93 -30.07 5.85
N ASP A 22 -38.25 -28.88 6.36
CA ASP A 22 -39.10 -27.92 5.66
C ASP A 22 -38.59 -27.66 4.23
N LYS A 23 -39.54 -27.39 3.32
CA LYS A 23 -39.23 -27.24 1.89
C LYS A 23 -38.28 -26.07 1.62
N GLU A 24 -38.40 -24.96 2.34
CA GLU A 24 -37.56 -23.78 2.18
C GLU A 24 -36.13 -24.06 2.70
N ASP A 25 -36.02 -24.65 3.88
CA ASP A 25 -34.74 -25.05 4.48
C ASP A 25 -34.01 -26.07 3.60
N LYS A 26 -34.74 -27.07 3.09
CA LYS A 26 -34.20 -28.08 2.18
C LYS A 26 -33.68 -27.48 0.88
N LEU A 27 -34.32 -26.43 0.36
CA LEU A 27 -33.85 -25.73 -0.85
C LEU A 27 -32.54 -24.97 -0.55
N LEU A 28 -32.45 -24.30 0.60
CA LEU A 28 -31.25 -23.61 1.05
C LEU A 28 -30.09 -24.59 1.26
N PHE A 29 -30.33 -25.72 1.94
CA PHE A 29 -29.33 -26.76 2.18
C PHE A 29 -28.82 -27.37 0.86
N ARG A 30 -29.71 -27.62 -0.12
CA ARG A 30 -29.29 -28.06 -1.47
C ARG A 30 -28.42 -27.02 -2.16
N LYS A 31 -28.80 -25.74 -2.09
CA LYS A 31 -28.02 -24.64 -2.66
C LYS A 31 -26.61 -24.60 -2.05
N TYR A 32 -26.51 -24.72 -0.73
CA TYR A 32 -25.23 -24.77 -0.02
C TYR A 32 -24.36 -25.96 -0.45
N MET A 33 -24.93 -27.16 -0.50
CA MET A 33 -24.20 -28.36 -0.90
C MET A 33 -23.66 -28.25 -2.34
N GLU A 34 -24.49 -27.86 -3.30
CA GLU A 34 -24.07 -27.74 -4.69
C GLU A 34 -23.06 -26.60 -4.90
N ALA A 35 -23.23 -25.47 -4.20
CA ALA A 35 -22.25 -24.38 -4.24
C ALA A 35 -20.91 -24.83 -3.63
N SER A 36 -20.92 -25.50 -2.48
CA SER A 36 -19.70 -26.02 -1.84
C SER A 36 -18.95 -26.98 -2.76
N ARG A 37 -19.69 -27.85 -3.45
CA ARG A 37 -19.15 -28.77 -4.44
C ARG A 37 -18.55 -28.03 -5.64
N HIS A 38 -19.28 -27.09 -6.25
CA HIS A 38 -18.79 -26.35 -7.42
C HIS A 38 -17.56 -25.50 -7.06
N PHE A 39 -17.49 -24.96 -5.85
CA PHE A 39 -16.30 -24.30 -5.32
C PHE A 39 -15.07 -25.25 -5.27
N GLN A 40 -15.24 -26.48 -4.80
CA GLN A 40 -14.16 -27.47 -4.82
C GLN A 40 -13.71 -27.79 -6.26
N GLU A 41 -14.65 -27.93 -7.19
CA GLU A 41 -14.39 -28.18 -8.61
C GLU A 41 -13.60 -27.01 -9.25
N ILE A 42 -13.97 -25.76 -8.94
CA ILE A 42 -13.22 -24.55 -9.36
C ILE A 42 -11.79 -24.59 -8.84
N PHE A 43 -11.58 -24.91 -7.58
CA PHE A 43 -10.22 -24.95 -7.03
C PHE A 43 -9.38 -26.11 -7.60
N GLN A 44 -10.00 -27.23 -7.96
CA GLN A 44 -9.34 -28.31 -8.70
C GLN A 44 -8.91 -27.85 -10.09
N LEU A 45 -9.76 -27.10 -10.82
CA LEU A 45 -9.40 -26.50 -12.11
C LEU A 45 -8.24 -25.52 -11.98
N TYR A 46 -8.19 -24.73 -10.91
CA TYR A 46 -7.05 -23.85 -10.64
C TYR A 46 -5.75 -24.64 -10.46
N LYS A 47 -5.79 -25.74 -9.70
CA LYS A 47 -4.62 -26.63 -9.56
C LYS A 47 -4.22 -27.29 -10.88
N MET A 48 -5.17 -27.66 -11.74
CA MET A 48 -4.86 -28.19 -13.07
C MET A 48 -4.18 -27.15 -13.95
N MET A 49 -4.63 -25.88 -13.91
CA MET A 49 -3.97 -24.79 -14.60
C MET A 49 -2.54 -24.58 -14.11
N LEU A 50 -2.35 -24.53 -12.78
CA LEU A 50 -1.03 -24.42 -12.17
C LEU A 50 -0.09 -25.54 -12.64
N PHE A 51 -0.57 -26.79 -12.60
CA PHE A 51 0.20 -27.94 -13.05
C PHE A 51 0.61 -27.80 -14.51
N ASN A 52 -0.32 -27.51 -15.43
CA ASN A 52 -0.01 -27.39 -16.85
C ASN A 52 0.98 -26.24 -17.15
N LEU A 53 0.93 -25.16 -16.38
CA LEU A 53 1.87 -24.04 -16.49
C LEU A 53 3.25 -24.41 -15.94
N GLU A 54 3.31 -25.12 -14.82
CA GLU A 54 4.55 -25.66 -14.24
C GLU A 54 5.21 -26.66 -15.20
N GLU A 55 4.43 -27.53 -15.87
CA GLU A 55 4.94 -28.47 -16.87
C GLU A 55 5.62 -27.74 -18.05
N LEU A 56 5.02 -26.67 -18.57
CA LEU A 56 5.61 -25.86 -19.63
C LEU A 56 6.98 -25.28 -19.22
N LEU A 57 7.05 -24.77 -17.98
CA LEU A 57 8.26 -24.16 -17.44
C LEU A 57 9.32 -25.18 -17.00
N GLU A 58 8.96 -26.44 -16.76
CA GLU A 58 9.91 -27.51 -16.43
C GLU A 58 10.67 -27.98 -17.68
N HIS A 59 9.99 -28.07 -18.82
CA HIS A 59 10.59 -28.52 -20.09
C HIS A 59 11.38 -27.41 -20.79
N TYR A 60 10.90 -26.16 -20.68
CA TYR A 60 11.43 -25.03 -21.46
C TYR A 60 11.82 -23.85 -20.56
N ASP A 61 12.99 -23.28 -20.85
CA ASP A 61 13.37 -21.94 -20.38
C ASP A 61 12.95 -20.93 -21.45
N MET A 62 11.91 -20.16 -21.16
CA MET A 62 11.30 -19.20 -22.08
C MET A 62 11.58 -17.77 -21.62
N GLN A 63 12.31 -17.03 -22.44
CA GLN A 63 12.70 -15.65 -22.17
C GLN A 63 11.65 -14.67 -22.70
N PHE A 64 11.53 -13.49 -22.09
CA PHE A 64 10.55 -12.48 -22.50
C PHE A 64 10.80 -11.85 -23.88
N ASP A 65 12.00 -12.03 -24.43
CA ASP A 65 12.33 -11.69 -25.82
C ASP A 65 12.02 -12.84 -26.81
N ASP A 66 11.26 -13.82 -26.34
CA ASP A 66 10.80 -15.05 -27.00
C ASP A 66 11.88 -16.07 -27.34
N ARG A 67 13.12 -15.91 -26.85
CA ARG A 67 14.11 -16.99 -26.93
C ARG A 67 13.66 -18.16 -26.07
N VAL A 68 13.85 -19.37 -26.59
CA VAL A 68 13.48 -20.59 -25.88
C VAL A 68 14.59 -21.62 -25.92
N TYR A 69 14.83 -22.26 -24.78
CA TYR A 69 15.82 -23.32 -24.61
C TYR A 69 15.18 -24.54 -23.96
N SER A 70 15.52 -25.75 -24.41
CA SER A 70 15.17 -26.97 -23.68
C SER A 70 16.03 -27.08 -22.43
N LYS A 71 15.40 -27.37 -21.28
CA LYS A 71 16.11 -27.55 -20.01
C LYS A 71 16.80 -28.91 -19.88
N HIS A 72 16.38 -29.90 -20.67
CA HIS A 72 16.89 -31.27 -20.62
C HIS A 72 17.88 -31.59 -21.76
N GLY A 73 18.34 -30.58 -22.49
CA GLY A 73 19.33 -30.75 -23.56
C GLY A 73 18.76 -31.35 -24.86
N GLU A 74 17.44 -31.44 -24.96
CA GLU A 74 16.74 -31.86 -26.18
C GLU A 74 16.65 -30.70 -27.18
N LYS A 75 16.33 -30.99 -28.44
CA LYS A 75 16.03 -29.92 -29.40
C LYS A 75 14.68 -29.32 -29.03
N VAL A 76 14.57 -27.99 -29.13
CA VAL A 76 13.29 -27.29 -28.98
C VAL A 76 12.30 -27.83 -30.01
N ASP A 77 11.16 -28.35 -29.55
CA ASP A 77 10.09 -28.85 -30.39
C ASP A 77 8.86 -27.93 -30.31
N ALA A 78 8.57 -27.25 -31.42
CA ALA A 78 7.41 -26.38 -31.53
C ALA A 78 6.08 -27.13 -31.31
N ILE A 79 5.99 -28.41 -31.69
CA ILE A 79 4.77 -29.20 -31.49
C ILE A 79 4.54 -29.47 -30.01
N GLU A 80 5.59 -29.79 -29.27
CA GLU A 80 5.52 -29.97 -27.82
C GLU A 80 5.16 -28.66 -27.12
N ILE A 81 5.78 -27.54 -27.50
CA ILE A 81 5.43 -26.21 -26.97
C ILE A 81 3.94 -25.92 -27.20
N ASN A 82 3.42 -26.14 -28.41
CA ASN A 82 2.00 -25.92 -28.69
C ASN A 82 1.09 -26.85 -27.87
N ALA A 83 1.48 -28.10 -27.64
CA ALA A 83 0.72 -29.02 -26.79
C ALA A 83 0.66 -28.54 -25.34
N LEU A 84 1.80 -28.14 -24.78
CA LEU A 84 1.92 -27.63 -23.40
C LEU A 84 1.16 -26.31 -23.23
N VAL A 85 1.33 -25.36 -24.16
CA VAL A 85 0.57 -24.10 -24.19
C VAL A 85 -0.93 -24.36 -24.31
N SER A 86 -1.35 -25.28 -25.19
CA SER A 86 -2.75 -25.65 -25.36
C SER A 86 -3.37 -26.18 -24.08
N ASN A 87 -2.67 -27.05 -23.35
CA ASN A 87 -3.12 -27.60 -22.07
C ASN A 87 -3.26 -26.49 -21.01
N ALA A 88 -2.25 -25.64 -20.87
CA ALA A 88 -2.24 -24.55 -19.91
C ALA A 88 -3.38 -23.54 -20.18
N VAL A 89 -3.50 -23.07 -21.42
CA VAL A 89 -4.54 -22.10 -21.80
C VAL A 89 -5.94 -22.73 -21.71
N SER A 90 -6.11 -23.99 -22.09
CA SER A 90 -7.41 -24.67 -22.02
C SER A 90 -7.89 -24.82 -20.57
N SER A 91 -7.00 -25.23 -19.66
CA SER A 91 -7.33 -25.37 -18.24
C SER A 91 -7.64 -24.01 -17.58
N ALA A 92 -6.90 -22.95 -17.91
CA ALA A 92 -7.22 -21.59 -17.49
C ALA A 92 -8.60 -21.13 -17.99
N ARG A 93 -8.93 -21.39 -19.25
CA ARG A 93 -10.22 -21.04 -19.82
C ARG A 93 -11.38 -21.78 -19.13
N THR A 94 -11.22 -23.07 -18.90
CA THR A 94 -12.23 -23.88 -18.18
C THR A 94 -12.42 -23.38 -16.74
N LEU A 95 -11.35 -22.94 -16.07
CA LEU A 95 -11.45 -22.30 -14.75
C LEU A 95 -12.31 -21.02 -14.81
N ILE A 96 -12.03 -20.12 -15.76
CA ILE A 96 -12.78 -18.86 -15.94
C ILE A 96 -14.27 -19.14 -16.21
N GLU A 97 -14.57 -20.10 -17.08
CA GLU A 97 -15.95 -20.48 -17.39
C GLU A 97 -16.67 -21.07 -16.17
N SER A 98 -15.97 -21.85 -15.36
CA SER A 98 -16.53 -22.42 -14.13
C SER A 98 -16.87 -21.33 -13.10
N MET A 99 -16.02 -20.30 -12.96
CA MET A 99 -16.30 -19.14 -12.10
C MET A 99 -17.52 -18.33 -12.58
N ASP A 100 -17.65 -18.10 -13.90
CA ASP A 100 -18.83 -17.44 -14.50
C ASP A 100 -20.12 -18.24 -14.25
N VAL A 101 -20.06 -19.57 -14.38
CA VAL A 101 -21.21 -20.44 -14.08
C VAL A 101 -21.58 -20.37 -12.61
N PHE A 102 -20.61 -20.38 -11.69
CA PHE A 102 -20.89 -20.31 -10.26
C PHE A 102 -21.62 -19.02 -9.89
N ASP A 103 -21.09 -17.89 -10.36
CA ASP A 103 -21.65 -16.55 -10.15
C ASP A 103 -23.11 -16.48 -10.65
N LYS A 104 -23.34 -16.98 -11.86
CA LYS A 104 -24.67 -17.03 -12.49
C LYS A 104 -25.66 -17.94 -11.76
N VAL A 105 -25.21 -19.09 -11.25
CA VAL A 105 -26.12 -20.09 -10.66
C VAL A 105 -26.46 -19.77 -9.20
N TYR A 106 -25.51 -19.23 -8.42
CA TYR A 106 -25.67 -19.13 -6.98
C TYR A 106 -25.87 -17.71 -6.44
N ILE A 107 -25.36 -16.68 -7.12
CA ILE A 107 -25.32 -15.32 -6.56
C ILE A 107 -26.30 -14.37 -7.25
N ASP A 108 -26.38 -14.40 -8.60
CA ASP A 108 -27.30 -13.65 -9.47
C ASP A 108 -27.82 -12.30 -8.91
N LYS A 109 -26.92 -11.31 -8.83
CA LYS A 109 -27.20 -9.90 -8.48
C LYS A 109 -26.95 -9.00 -9.71
N GLU A 110 -27.55 -7.81 -9.77
CA GLU A 110 -27.40 -6.84 -10.90
C GLU A 110 -25.92 -6.43 -11.18
N GLU A 111 -25.04 -6.56 -10.18
CA GLU A 111 -23.59 -6.41 -10.28
C GLU A 111 -22.88 -7.72 -9.89
N ASN A 112 -22.76 -8.63 -10.86
CA ASN A 112 -22.19 -9.96 -10.68
C ASN A 112 -20.69 -10.03 -11.03
N PHE A 113 -20.02 -11.09 -10.59
CA PHE A 113 -18.58 -11.30 -10.80
C PHE A 113 -18.19 -11.22 -12.29
N LYS A 114 -18.98 -11.81 -13.18
CA LYS A 114 -18.69 -11.78 -14.61
C LYS A 114 -18.60 -10.35 -15.16
N LYS A 115 -19.60 -9.52 -14.88
CA LYS A 115 -19.67 -8.14 -15.38
C LYS A 115 -18.52 -7.29 -14.83
N ASN A 116 -18.22 -7.46 -13.54
CA ASN A 116 -17.25 -6.61 -12.84
C ASN A 116 -15.79 -7.02 -13.10
N TYR A 117 -15.53 -8.30 -13.38
CA TYR A 117 -14.16 -8.83 -13.48
C TYR A 117 -13.87 -9.48 -14.83
N ILE A 118 -14.61 -10.52 -15.23
CA ILE A 118 -14.31 -11.32 -16.43
C ILE A 118 -14.49 -10.49 -17.72
N SER A 119 -15.62 -9.80 -17.85
CA SER A 119 -15.92 -8.98 -19.03
C SER A 119 -14.93 -7.82 -19.16
N LYS A 120 -14.56 -7.20 -18.03
CA LYS A 120 -13.60 -6.10 -18.00
C LYS A 120 -12.21 -6.53 -18.49
N ALA A 121 -11.71 -7.67 -18.01
CA ALA A 121 -10.44 -8.24 -18.49
C ALA A 121 -10.48 -8.50 -20.02
N TYR A 122 -11.60 -9.00 -20.53
CA TYR A 122 -11.79 -9.20 -21.98
C TYR A 122 -11.86 -7.89 -22.77
N ASP A 123 -12.55 -6.87 -22.26
CA ASP A 123 -12.72 -5.62 -23.01
C ASP A 123 -11.44 -4.77 -23.04
N GLU A 124 -10.70 -4.74 -21.93
CA GLU A 124 -9.55 -3.86 -21.72
C GLU A 124 -8.23 -4.49 -22.16
N ASP A 125 -8.07 -5.82 -22.13
CA ASP A 125 -6.78 -6.48 -22.35
C ASP A 125 -6.67 -7.21 -23.70
N PHE A 126 -5.74 -6.77 -24.56
CA PHE A 126 -5.48 -7.42 -25.85
C PHE A 126 -4.95 -8.84 -25.70
N SER A 127 -3.96 -9.08 -24.84
CA SER A 127 -3.36 -10.40 -24.65
C SER A 127 -4.40 -11.38 -24.13
N TYR A 128 -5.29 -10.93 -23.23
CA TYR A 128 -6.38 -11.75 -22.74
C TYR A 128 -7.29 -12.21 -23.88
N ARG A 129 -7.81 -11.27 -24.70
CA ARG A 129 -8.66 -11.62 -25.86
C ARG A 129 -7.95 -12.49 -26.88
N PHE A 130 -6.69 -12.17 -27.15
CA PHE A 130 -5.90 -12.86 -28.14
C PHE A 130 -5.65 -14.31 -27.72
N ILE A 131 -5.17 -14.56 -26.49
CA ILE A 131 -4.92 -15.92 -25.99
C ILE A 131 -6.23 -16.71 -25.83
N ASP A 132 -7.32 -16.07 -25.42
CA ASP A 132 -8.66 -16.68 -25.41
C ASP A 132 -9.11 -17.15 -26.80
N PHE A 133 -8.81 -16.36 -27.83
CA PHE A 133 -9.02 -16.75 -29.22
C PHE A 133 -8.05 -17.87 -29.65
N ILE A 134 -6.77 -17.79 -29.29
CA ILE A 134 -5.76 -18.81 -29.61
C ILE A 134 -6.14 -20.18 -29.06
N ARG A 135 -6.76 -20.23 -27.87
CA ARG A 135 -7.35 -21.47 -27.34
C ARG A 135 -8.32 -22.11 -28.34
N ASN A 136 -9.26 -21.34 -28.87
CA ASN A 136 -10.25 -21.85 -29.82
C ASN A 136 -9.59 -22.20 -31.17
N TYR A 137 -8.60 -21.42 -31.59
CA TYR A 137 -7.78 -21.69 -32.77
C TYR A 137 -7.10 -23.07 -32.66
N MET A 138 -6.47 -23.37 -31.53
CA MET A 138 -5.85 -24.68 -31.27
C MET A 138 -6.86 -25.82 -31.24
N GLN A 139 -8.04 -25.63 -30.65
CA GLN A 139 -9.10 -26.66 -30.62
C GLN A 139 -9.67 -27.01 -32.00
N HIS A 140 -9.53 -26.11 -32.98
CA HIS A 140 -9.87 -26.38 -34.37
C HIS A 140 -8.74 -27.02 -35.17
N GLY A 141 -7.65 -27.45 -34.51
CA GLY A 141 -6.56 -28.21 -35.10
C GLY A 141 -5.39 -27.38 -35.63
N HIS A 142 -5.35 -26.08 -35.29
CA HIS A 142 -4.27 -25.19 -35.72
C HIS A 142 -3.12 -25.13 -34.71
N VAL A 143 -1.92 -24.80 -35.18
CA VAL A 143 -0.68 -24.74 -34.39
C VAL A 143 -0.19 -23.28 -34.37
N PRO A 144 -0.52 -22.50 -33.34
CA PRO A 144 -0.30 -21.05 -33.34
C PRO A 144 1.15 -20.61 -33.09
N VAL A 145 1.93 -21.40 -32.35
CA VAL A 145 3.32 -21.05 -32.01
C VAL A 145 4.26 -21.64 -33.05
N SER A 146 5.01 -20.79 -33.73
CA SER A 146 6.11 -21.19 -34.62
C SER A 146 7.45 -21.01 -33.92
N PHE A 147 8.47 -21.73 -34.38
CA PHE A 147 9.85 -21.62 -33.90
C PHE A 147 10.80 -21.48 -35.09
N ASP A 148 11.67 -20.46 -35.07
CA ASP A 148 12.60 -20.17 -36.16
C ASP A 148 14.02 -20.78 -35.98
N GLY A 149 14.24 -21.45 -34.85
CA GLY A 149 15.55 -21.98 -34.45
C GLY A 149 16.17 -21.26 -33.24
N GLU A 150 15.67 -20.07 -32.90
CA GLU A 150 16.09 -19.29 -31.74
C GLU A 150 14.89 -18.77 -30.94
N LYS A 151 13.86 -18.25 -31.61
CA LYS A 151 12.71 -17.60 -31.01
C LYS A 151 11.39 -18.28 -31.38
N ILE A 152 10.45 -18.20 -30.45
CA ILE A 152 9.05 -18.53 -30.70
C ILE A 152 8.23 -17.31 -31.08
N SER A 153 7.18 -17.50 -31.88
CA SER A 153 6.33 -16.40 -32.33
C SER A 153 4.93 -16.88 -32.65
N PHE A 154 3.94 -16.00 -32.53
CA PHE A 154 2.64 -16.18 -33.17
C PHE A 154 2.69 -15.56 -34.57
N GLN A 155 2.47 -16.36 -35.62
CA GLN A 155 2.41 -15.87 -37.00
C GLN A 155 1.06 -15.18 -37.26
N LEU A 156 1.00 -13.87 -37.09
CA LEU A 156 -0.25 -13.12 -37.13
C LEU A 156 -0.95 -13.21 -38.48
N SER A 157 -0.19 -13.14 -39.57
CA SER A 157 -0.74 -13.21 -40.93
C SER A 157 -1.38 -14.58 -41.19
N GLU A 158 -0.74 -15.69 -40.78
CA GLU A 158 -1.32 -17.03 -40.90
C GLU A 158 -2.61 -17.19 -40.07
N ILE A 159 -2.60 -16.64 -38.86
CA ILE A 159 -3.78 -16.61 -37.98
C ILE A 159 -4.94 -15.83 -38.63
N LEU A 160 -4.65 -14.67 -39.23
CA LEU A 160 -5.65 -13.81 -39.88
C LEU A 160 -6.24 -14.42 -41.17
N ASP A 161 -5.46 -15.22 -41.89
CA ASP A 161 -5.83 -15.86 -43.15
C ASP A 161 -6.67 -17.13 -42.99
N THR A 162 -6.86 -17.60 -41.75
CA THR A 162 -7.58 -18.85 -41.48
C THR A 162 -9.09 -18.71 -41.78
N ALA A 163 -9.55 -19.33 -42.88
CA ALA A 163 -10.91 -19.18 -43.39
C ALA A 163 -12.02 -19.85 -42.54
N HIS A 164 -11.68 -20.86 -41.75
CA HIS A 164 -12.64 -21.69 -41.02
C HIS A 164 -12.73 -21.38 -39.52
N THR A 165 -12.04 -20.35 -39.03
CA THR A 165 -12.11 -19.92 -37.62
C THR A 165 -12.82 -18.57 -37.49
N LYS A 166 -13.85 -18.50 -36.63
CA LYS A 166 -14.57 -17.26 -36.38
C LYS A 166 -13.78 -16.36 -35.41
N ILE A 167 -13.20 -15.28 -35.93
CA ILE A 167 -12.55 -14.24 -35.12
C ILE A 167 -13.58 -13.16 -34.75
N ASN A 168 -13.59 -12.74 -33.48
CA ASN A 168 -14.39 -11.59 -33.03
C ASN A 168 -14.03 -10.33 -33.85
N ALA A 169 -15.02 -9.52 -34.24
CA ALA A 169 -14.82 -8.36 -35.11
C ALA A 169 -13.85 -7.31 -34.52
N THR A 170 -13.95 -7.04 -33.21
CA THR A 170 -13.06 -6.10 -32.52
C THR A 170 -11.63 -6.62 -32.49
N LEU A 171 -11.43 -7.89 -32.11
CA LEU A 171 -10.11 -8.51 -32.10
C LEU A 171 -9.51 -8.57 -33.51
N LYS A 172 -10.30 -8.95 -34.52
CA LYS A 172 -9.87 -8.97 -35.93
C LYS A 172 -9.42 -7.60 -36.41
N LYS A 173 -10.16 -6.54 -36.04
CA LYS A 173 -9.79 -5.15 -36.37
C LYS A 173 -8.48 -4.75 -35.70
N GLN A 174 -8.30 -5.07 -34.42
CA GLN A 174 -7.05 -4.78 -33.70
C GLN A 174 -5.85 -5.51 -34.33
N MET A 175 -5.99 -6.81 -34.60
CA MET A 175 -4.93 -7.61 -35.25
C MET A 175 -4.56 -7.05 -36.63
N LYS A 176 -5.55 -6.69 -37.46
CA LYS A 176 -5.30 -6.07 -38.77
C LYS A 176 -4.61 -4.71 -38.67
N ASN A 177 -4.95 -3.91 -37.66
CA ASN A 177 -4.27 -2.64 -37.42
C ASN A 177 -2.81 -2.86 -37.03
N ILE A 178 -2.52 -3.85 -36.19
CA ILE A 178 -1.15 -4.21 -35.81
C ILE A 178 -0.37 -4.71 -37.03
N GLU A 179 -0.98 -5.58 -37.84
CA GLU A 179 -0.40 -6.08 -39.08
C GLU A 179 -0.07 -4.94 -40.06
N GLN A 180 -1.01 -4.02 -40.29
CA GLN A 180 -0.76 -2.87 -41.17
C GLN A 180 0.35 -1.97 -40.63
N GLN A 181 0.37 -1.69 -39.32
CA GLN A 181 1.43 -0.89 -38.71
C GLN A 181 2.80 -1.52 -38.96
N LEU A 182 2.94 -2.83 -38.76
CA LEU A 182 4.21 -3.52 -38.94
C LEU A 182 4.63 -3.61 -40.42
N PHE A 183 3.68 -3.77 -41.34
CA PHE A 183 3.95 -3.62 -42.77
C PHE A 183 4.43 -2.22 -43.14
N ASP A 184 3.85 -1.17 -42.55
CA ASP A 184 4.28 0.22 -42.78
C ASP A 184 5.72 0.46 -42.24
N TYR A 185 6.16 -0.31 -41.24
CA TYR A 185 7.55 -0.33 -40.74
C TYR A 185 8.51 -1.17 -41.61
N GLY A 186 8.00 -1.88 -42.62
CA GLY A 186 8.81 -2.67 -43.56
C GLY A 186 8.94 -4.15 -43.19
N GLU A 187 8.20 -4.66 -42.20
CA GLU A 187 8.16 -6.09 -41.90
C GLU A 187 7.45 -6.86 -43.01
N MET A 188 7.95 -8.05 -43.37
CA MET A 188 7.31 -8.90 -44.38
C MET A 188 6.47 -10.04 -43.77
N ASN A 189 6.82 -10.48 -42.56
CA ASN A 189 6.10 -11.52 -41.83
C ASN A 189 5.74 -10.99 -40.44
N VAL A 190 4.46 -10.73 -40.19
CA VAL A 190 4.05 -10.12 -38.93
C VAL A 190 3.99 -11.17 -37.83
N GLN A 191 4.87 -11.03 -36.86
CA GLN A 191 5.02 -11.91 -35.71
C GLN A 191 4.62 -11.19 -34.42
N LEU A 192 3.90 -11.88 -33.54
CA LEU A 192 3.59 -11.40 -32.19
C LEU A 192 4.36 -12.22 -31.16
N THR A 193 4.73 -11.54 -30.06
CA THR A 193 5.44 -12.15 -28.94
C THR A 193 4.58 -13.22 -28.26
N VAL A 194 5.19 -14.36 -27.90
CA VAL A 194 4.48 -15.49 -27.27
C VAL A 194 4.56 -15.39 -25.76
N VAL A 195 5.76 -15.28 -25.21
CA VAL A 195 6.02 -15.38 -23.77
C VAL A 195 5.36 -14.23 -23.04
N LYS A 196 5.50 -12.99 -23.52
CA LYS A 196 4.87 -11.80 -22.91
C LYS A 196 3.33 -11.91 -22.89
N MET A 197 2.73 -12.42 -23.97
CA MET A 197 1.27 -12.54 -24.07
C MET A 197 0.72 -13.67 -23.20
N LEU A 198 1.35 -14.84 -23.21
CA LEU A 198 1.00 -15.95 -22.32
C LEU A 198 1.15 -15.52 -20.86
N TYR A 199 2.25 -14.86 -20.55
CA TYR A 199 2.52 -14.44 -19.19
C TYR A 199 1.43 -13.49 -18.65
N LYS A 200 1.06 -12.48 -19.44
CA LYS A 200 -0.02 -11.54 -19.11
C LYS A 200 -1.38 -12.23 -18.96
N TYR A 201 -1.69 -13.20 -19.83
CA TYR A 201 -2.92 -13.97 -19.76
C TYR A 201 -3.01 -14.74 -18.43
N PHE A 202 -2.00 -15.55 -18.08
CA PHE A 202 -2.03 -16.34 -16.85
C PHE A 202 -1.99 -15.48 -15.60
N LEU A 203 -1.31 -14.34 -15.62
CA LEU A 203 -1.38 -13.36 -14.52
C LEU A 203 -2.83 -12.92 -14.28
N LEU A 204 -3.53 -12.51 -15.34
CA LEU A 204 -4.93 -12.09 -15.22
C LEU A 204 -5.80 -13.23 -14.69
N VAL A 205 -5.54 -14.48 -15.10
CA VAL A 205 -6.25 -15.65 -14.56
C VAL A 205 -5.97 -15.83 -13.07
N HIS A 206 -4.71 -15.68 -12.62
CA HIS A 206 -4.35 -15.71 -11.20
C HIS A 206 -5.06 -14.62 -10.40
N ILE A 207 -5.12 -13.39 -10.92
CA ILE A 207 -5.84 -12.29 -10.29
C ILE A 207 -7.34 -12.61 -10.20
N LEU A 208 -7.94 -13.09 -11.30
CA LEU A 208 -9.36 -13.45 -11.35
C LEU A 208 -9.72 -14.50 -10.29
N ILE A 209 -8.92 -15.55 -10.12
CA ILE A 209 -9.22 -16.57 -9.09
C ILE A 209 -9.07 -16.02 -7.67
N CYS A 210 -8.03 -15.20 -7.38
CA CYS A 210 -7.87 -14.60 -6.05
C CYS A 210 -9.10 -13.77 -5.68
N GLU A 211 -9.62 -13.03 -6.64
CA GLU A 211 -10.70 -12.07 -6.46
C GLU A 211 -12.06 -12.77 -6.46
N PHE A 212 -12.20 -13.85 -7.23
CA PHE A 212 -13.33 -14.76 -7.14
C PHE A 212 -13.44 -15.39 -5.75
N LEU A 213 -12.34 -15.87 -5.17
CA LEU A 213 -12.33 -16.48 -3.84
C LEU A 213 -12.76 -15.48 -2.76
N LYS A 214 -12.25 -14.24 -2.82
CA LYS A 214 -12.69 -13.14 -1.93
C LYS A 214 -14.16 -12.81 -2.12
N TYR A 215 -14.62 -12.77 -3.37
CA TYR A 215 -16.02 -12.48 -3.72
C TYR A 215 -16.99 -13.54 -3.17
N ILE A 216 -16.71 -14.83 -3.38
CA ILE A 216 -17.60 -15.92 -2.92
C ILE A 216 -17.54 -16.12 -1.40
N LYS A 217 -16.49 -15.64 -0.71
CA LYS A 217 -16.41 -15.70 0.76
C LYS A 217 -17.62 -15.03 1.41
N ASN A 218 -18.02 -13.87 0.90
CA ASN A 218 -19.20 -13.16 1.40
C ASN A 218 -20.49 -13.97 1.19
N PHE A 219 -20.63 -14.60 0.03
CA PHE A 219 -21.75 -15.50 -0.25
C PHE A 219 -21.79 -16.69 0.74
N PHE A 220 -20.63 -17.33 0.98
CA PHE A 220 -20.55 -18.45 1.92
C PHE A 220 -20.78 -18.03 3.37
N LEU A 221 -20.39 -16.82 3.75
CA LEU A 221 -20.68 -16.26 5.07
C LEU A 221 -22.20 -16.07 5.26
N GLU A 222 -22.86 -15.45 4.28
CA GLU A 222 -24.31 -15.23 4.32
C GLU A 222 -25.11 -16.54 4.40
N ILE A 223 -24.76 -17.54 3.57
CA ILE A 223 -25.49 -18.82 3.55
C ILE A 223 -25.22 -19.65 4.81
N THR A 224 -23.99 -19.66 5.33
CA THR A 224 -23.62 -20.42 6.53
C THR A 224 -24.31 -19.84 7.77
N ASN A 225 -24.38 -18.52 7.90
CA ASN A 225 -25.11 -17.87 9.00
C ASN A 225 -26.60 -18.24 9.01
N LYS A 226 -27.23 -18.28 7.83
CA LYS A 226 -28.63 -18.71 7.70
C LYS A 226 -28.81 -20.18 8.08
N ILE A 227 -27.92 -21.06 7.61
CA ILE A 227 -27.95 -22.48 7.94
C ILE A 227 -27.79 -22.70 9.44
N ASN A 228 -26.82 -22.03 10.08
CA ASN A 228 -26.60 -22.16 11.51
C ASN A 228 -27.82 -21.71 12.32
N SER A 229 -28.46 -20.59 11.96
CA SER A 229 -29.70 -20.15 12.59
C SER A 229 -30.82 -21.20 12.47
N ILE A 230 -30.97 -21.82 11.29
CA ILE A 230 -31.98 -22.88 11.09
C ILE A 230 -31.65 -24.10 11.95
N LEU A 231 -30.38 -24.51 12.05
CA LEU A 231 -30.00 -25.68 12.85
C LEU A 231 -30.07 -25.42 14.36
N ASP A 232 -29.91 -24.17 14.79
CA ASP A 232 -30.13 -23.75 16.18
C ASP A 232 -31.62 -23.80 16.54
N ASP A 233 -32.50 -23.38 15.62
CA ASP A 233 -33.96 -23.42 15.78
C ASP A 233 -34.53 -24.85 15.62
N HIS A 234 -33.88 -25.67 14.78
CA HIS A 234 -34.27 -27.04 14.44
C HIS A 234 -33.12 -28.05 14.67
N PRO A 235 -32.71 -28.29 15.93
CA PRO A 235 -31.64 -29.23 16.23
C PRO A 235 -31.97 -30.67 15.81
N GLU A 236 -33.25 -31.01 15.62
CA GLU A 236 -33.72 -32.29 15.10
C GLU A 236 -33.30 -32.57 13.65
N TYR A 237 -32.88 -31.56 12.87
CA TYR A 237 -32.36 -31.78 11.51
C TYR A 237 -30.98 -32.43 11.50
N VAL A 238 -30.26 -32.42 12.64
CA VAL A 238 -28.92 -32.99 12.78
C VAL A 238 -29.00 -34.45 13.27
N LEU A 239 -28.66 -35.39 12.40
CA LEU A 239 -28.57 -36.81 12.72
C LEU A 239 -27.15 -37.17 13.16
N HIS A 240 -27.00 -38.12 14.09
CA HIS A 240 -25.68 -38.62 14.50
C HIS A 240 -25.40 -39.96 13.83
N ILE A 241 -24.75 -39.92 12.66
CA ILE A 241 -24.43 -41.10 11.85
C ILE A 241 -22.99 -41.52 12.17
N TYR A 242 -22.77 -42.76 12.63
CA TYR A 242 -21.47 -43.23 13.16
C TYR A 242 -20.83 -42.30 14.22
N GLY A 243 -21.64 -41.65 15.06
CA GLY A 243 -21.16 -40.68 16.06
C GLY A 243 -20.72 -39.33 15.48
N THR A 244 -20.96 -39.08 14.19
CA THR A 244 -20.69 -37.82 13.49
C THR A 244 -22.01 -37.11 13.19
N PRO A 245 -22.17 -35.83 13.58
CA PRO A 245 -23.34 -35.05 13.19
C PRO A 245 -23.38 -34.88 11.67
N PHE A 246 -24.56 -35.01 11.11
CA PHE A 246 -24.80 -34.96 9.67
C PHE A 246 -26.22 -34.51 9.37
N VAL A 247 -26.38 -33.54 8.47
CA VAL A 247 -27.68 -33.06 8.01
C VAL A 247 -28.02 -33.75 6.71
N VAL A 248 -29.00 -34.65 6.72
CA VAL A 248 -29.43 -35.40 5.52
C VAL A 248 -30.43 -34.58 4.73
N VAL A 249 -30.07 -34.20 3.50
CA VAL A 249 -30.90 -33.33 2.65
C VAL A 249 -31.72 -34.14 1.65
N TYR A 250 -31.14 -35.19 1.05
CA TYR A 250 -31.84 -36.08 0.13
C TYR A 250 -31.20 -37.46 -0.01
N LEU A 251 -31.98 -38.42 -0.50
CA LEU A 251 -31.51 -39.74 -0.94
C LEU A 251 -31.36 -39.74 -2.47
N ASP A 252 -30.25 -40.27 -2.97
CA ASP A 252 -30.08 -40.49 -4.42
C ASP A 252 -30.80 -41.78 -4.89
N THR A 253 -30.75 -42.05 -6.20
CA THR A 253 -31.37 -43.24 -6.80
C THR A 253 -30.76 -44.56 -6.33
N GLY A 254 -29.55 -44.53 -5.76
CA GLY A 254 -28.88 -45.67 -5.14
C GLY A 254 -29.17 -45.80 -3.64
N GLY A 255 -30.00 -44.92 -3.06
CA GLY A 255 -30.30 -44.90 -1.64
C GLY A 255 -29.19 -44.28 -0.78
N ASN A 256 -28.21 -43.58 -1.36
CA ASN A 256 -27.16 -42.92 -0.58
C ASN A 256 -27.66 -41.60 0.01
N MET A 257 -27.26 -41.33 1.26
CA MET A 257 -27.59 -40.11 1.98
C MET A 257 -26.67 -38.97 1.53
N ASN A 258 -27.26 -37.94 0.94
CA ASN A 258 -26.58 -36.73 0.51
C ASN A 258 -26.91 -35.62 1.49
N GLY A 259 -25.87 -35.01 2.05
CA GLY A 259 -25.97 -34.05 3.13
C GLY A 259 -24.65 -33.34 3.38
N PHE A 260 -24.51 -32.71 4.53
CA PHE A 260 -23.26 -32.08 4.96
C PHE A 260 -23.03 -32.27 6.45
N ASP A 261 -21.76 -32.28 6.87
CA ASP A 261 -21.38 -32.18 8.28
C ASP A 261 -21.61 -30.72 8.74
N PRO A 262 -22.49 -30.45 9.72
CA PRO A 262 -22.75 -29.09 10.19
C PRO A 262 -21.55 -28.46 10.92
N ARG A 263 -20.52 -29.25 11.24
CA ARG A 263 -19.24 -28.75 11.78
C ARG A 263 -18.24 -28.37 10.70
N SER A 264 -18.55 -28.61 9.43
CA SER A 264 -17.66 -28.25 8.31
C SER A 264 -17.44 -26.74 8.28
N ASP A 265 -16.17 -26.33 8.28
CA ASP A 265 -15.78 -24.93 8.27
C ASP A 265 -15.35 -24.52 6.87
N ILE A 266 -16.34 -24.28 6.01
CA ILE A 266 -16.10 -23.86 4.62
C ILE A 266 -15.43 -22.48 4.54
N LEU A 267 -15.66 -21.61 5.53
CA LEU A 267 -15.05 -20.28 5.57
C LEU A 267 -13.55 -20.39 5.80
N ARG A 268 -13.12 -21.26 6.72
CA ARG A 268 -11.69 -21.56 6.93
C ARG A 268 -11.05 -22.22 5.71
N ASP A 269 -11.77 -23.09 5.02
CA ASP A 269 -11.28 -23.70 3.76
C ASP A 269 -11.11 -22.64 2.65
N ILE A 270 -12.06 -21.71 2.51
CA ILE A 270 -11.93 -20.55 1.62
C ILE A 270 -10.72 -19.70 1.99
N ASP A 271 -10.52 -19.38 3.27
CA ASP A 271 -9.36 -18.60 3.72
C ASP A 271 -8.04 -19.29 3.42
N SER A 272 -7.96 -20.61 3.64
CA SER A 272 -6.77 -21.38 3.26
C SER A 272 -6.50 -21.33 1.76
N LYS A 273 -7.55 -21.32 0.92
CA LYS A 273 -7.43 -21.28 -0.54
C LYS A 273 -7.11 -19.88 -1.07
N ILE A 274 -7.60 -18.82 -0.41
CA ILE A 274 -7.19 -17.44 -0.68
C ILE A 274 -5.70 -17.29 -0.45
N ASN A 275 -5.20 -17.72 0.73
CA ASN A 275 -3.78 -17.66 1.04
C ASN A 275 -2.93 -18.42 0.02
N PHE A 276 -3.35 -19.64 -0.35
CA PHE A 276 -2.67 -20.41 -1.39
C PHE A 276 -2.67 -19.71 -2.76
N ALA A 277 -3.79 -19.10 -3.16
CA ALA A 277 -3.89 -18.39 -4.43
C ALA A 277 -3.01 -17.13 -4.44
N ASP A 278 -3.01 -16.36 -3.36
CA ASP A 278 -2.17 -15.17 -3.18
C ASP A 278 -0.66 -15.53 -3.19
N GLU A 279 -0.26 -16.62 -2.54
CA GLU A 279 1.11 -17.13 -2.59
C GLU A 279 1.54 -17.50 -4.02
N LYS A 280 0.67 -18.18 -4.76
CA LYS A 280 0.93 -18.57 -6.15
C LYS A 280 0.99 -17.36 -7.08
N LEU A 281 0.11 -16.37 -6.89
CA LEU A 281 0.16 -15.09 -7.62
C LEU A 281 1.49 -14.37 -7.35
N LYS A 282 1.90 -14.22 -6.07
CA LYS A 282 3.18 -13.58 -5.72
C LYS A 282 4.38 -14.29 -6.35
N LYS A 283 4.40 -15.62 -6.31
CA LYS A 283 5.48 -16.42 -6.93
C LYS A 283 5.53 -16.18 -8.45
N TYR A 284 4.36 -16.11 -9.08
CA TYR A 284 4.24 -15.82 -10.51
C TYR A 284 4.72 -14.41 -10.84
N GLU A 285 4.38 -13.41 -10.03
CA GLU A 285 4.84 -12.02 -10.20
C GLU A 285 6.37 -11.87 -10.08
N GLN A 286 7.02 -12.71 -9.26
CA GLN A 286 8.46 -12.66 -9.00
C GLN A 286 9.34 -13.31 -10.09
N SER A 287 8.79 -14.16 -10.96
CA SER A 287 9.60 -14.95 -11.91
C SER A 287 10.14 -14.16 -13.11
N ASN A 288 10.18 -12.83 -13.03
CA ASN A 288 10.04 -12.00 -14.22
C ASN A 288 11.21 -11.14 -14.68
N GLY A 289 12.36 -11.15 -14.00
CA GLY A 289 13.68 -10.66 -14.45
C GLY A 289 13.83 -9.17 -14.84
N HIS A 290 12.91 -8.63 -15.66
CA HIS A 290 12.90 -7.34 -16.34
C HIS A 290 11.54 -6.62 -16.28
N LEU A 291 10.47 -7.31 -15.88
CA LEU A 291 9.12 -6.74 -15.81
C LEU A 291 8.66 -6.64 -14.36
N PHE A 292 8.03 -5.52 -14.00
CA PHE A 292 7.26 -5.44 -12.75
C PHE A 292 5.91 -4.77 -13.01
N PHE A 293 4.96 -5.01 -12.13
CA PHE A 293 3.59 -4.52 -12.32
C PHE A 293 3.40 -3.15 -11.70
N LEU A 294 2.60 -2.32 -12.35
CA LEU A 294 1.98 -1.16 -11.73
C LEU A 294 0.57 -1.54 -11.33
N ARG A 295 0.27 -1.59 -10.03
CA ARG A 295 -1.07 -1.83 -9.49
C ARG A 295 -1.64 -0.53 -8.92
N ILE A 296 -2.72 -0.04 -9.51
CA ILE A 296 -3.42 1.17 -9.07
C ILE A 296 -4.69 0.78 -8.33
N ASN A 297 -4.69 0.92 -7.00
CA ASN A 297 -5.85 0.67 -6.13
C ASN A 297 -6.70 1.95 -6.02
N TYR A 298 -8.03 1.84 -6.01
CA TYR A 298 -8.92 3.01 -5.88
C TYR A 298 -9.59 2.97 -4.52
N CYS A 299 -9.15 3.83 -3.59
CA CYS A 299 -9.51 3.72 -2.17
C CYS A 299 -10.96 4.14 -1.86
N LEU A 300 -11.52 5.04 -2.67
CA LEU A 300 -12.86 5.63 -2.45
C LEU A 300 -13.90 5.16 -3.47
N GLU A 301 -13.54 4.21 -4.34
CA GLU A 301 -14.41 3.69 -5.38
C GLU A 301 -14.49 2.17 -5.26
N ASN A 302 -15.68 1.59 -5.36
CA ASN A 302 -15.85 0.13 -5.38
C ASN A 302 -15.45 -0.45 -6.75
N ARG A 303 -14.17 -0.37 -7.09
CA ARG A 303 -13.62 -0.80 -8.38
C ARG A 303 -12.31 -1.54 -8.21
N PHE A 304 -12.04 -2.43 -9.16
CA PHE A 304 -10.84 -3.23 -9.14
C PHE A 304 -9.57 -2.43 -9.34
N PRO A 305 -8.45 -2.87 -8.74
CA PRO A 305 -7.15 -2.34 -9.06
C PRO A 305 -6.86 -2.48 -10.55
N VAL A 306 -6.36 -1.42 -11.17
CA VAL A 306 -5.89 -1.50 -12.55
C VAL A 306 -4.43 -1.96 -12.51
N THR A 307 -4.12 -3.01 -13.27
CA THR A 307 -2.76 -3.56 -13.35
C THR A 307 -2.17 -3.29 -14.73
N GLY A 308 -1.05 -2.56 -14.77
CA GLY A 308 -0.22 -2.38 -15.94
C GLY A 308 1.09 -3.15 -15.81
N ILE A 309 1.72 -3.44 -16.95
CA ILE A 309 3.07 -4.00 -17.00
C ILE A 309 4.04 -2.85 -17.25
N ILE A 310 5.08 -2.75 -16.44
CA ILE A 310 6.22 -1.88 -16.66
C ILE A 310 7.36 -2.75 -17.19
N ASP A 311 7.84 -2.43 -18.39
CA ASP A 311 9.08 -2.99 -18.95
C ASP A 311 10.22 -1.98 -18.88
N ASP A 312 11.43 -2.44 -19.22
CA ASP A 312 12.65 -1.62 -19.15
C ASP A 312 12.54 -0.35 -20.04
N ASP A 313 11.78 -0.39 -21.15
CA ASP A 313 11.55 0.76 -22.03
C ASP A 313 10.66 1.85 -21.40
N MET A 314 9.89 1.48 -20.37
CA MET A 314 9.05 2.41 -19.61
C MET A 314 9.80 3.08 -18.47
N LEU A 315 10.96 2.56 -18.04
CA LEU A 315 11.72 3.12 -16.91
C LEU A 315 12.04 4.63 -17.06
N PRO A 316 12.42 5.15 -18.24
CA PRO A 316 12.72 6.58 -18.40
C PRO A 316 11.47 7.47 -18.42
N GLN A 317 10.26 6.90 -18.45
CA GLN A 317 9.02 7.68 -18.54
C GLN A 317 8.62 8.24 -17.18
N ASN A 318 7.87 9.34 -17.19
CA ASN A 318 7.33 9.94 -15.98
C ASN A 318 6.34 8.97 -15.30
N LEU A 319 6.52 8.74 -13.99
CA LEU A 319 5.73 7.76 -13.25
C LEU A 319 4.24 8.14 -13.16
N GLU A 320 3.94 9.41 -12.92
CA GLU A 320 2.56 9.88 -12.83
C GLU A 320 1.85 9.77 -14.18
N GLU A 321 2.49 10.18 -15.28
CA GLU A 321 1.90 10.07 -16.63
C GLU A 321 1.59 8.61 -16.99
N VAL A 322 2.47 7.67 -16.64
CA VAL A 322 2.24 6.24 -16.83
C VAL A 322 1.05 5.76 -15.99
N CYS A 323 0.93 6.20 -14.73
CA CYS A 323 -0.22 5.89 -13.89
C CYS A 323 -1.52 6.43 -14.49
N LEU A 324 -1.52 7.67 -15.00
CA LEU A 324 -2.69 8.31 -15.62
C LEU A 324 -3.05 7.69 -16.98
N LYS A 325 -2.07 7.13 -17.70
CA LYS A 325 -2.28 6.40 -18.96
C LYS A 325 -2.90 5.02 -18.74
N ILE A 326 -2.47 4.34 -17.68
CA ILE A 326 -2.94 2.99 -17.33
C ILE A 326 -4.28 3.06 -16.60
N GLY A 327 -4.42 3.97 -15.63
CA GLY A 327 -5.63 4.16 -14.86
C GLY A 327 -6.65 5.11 -15.49
N THR A 328 -7.81 5.24 -14.86
CA THR A 328 -8.91 6.10 -15.33
C THR A 328 -9.60 6.79 -14.15
N GLY A 329 -10.00 8.05 -14.32
CA GLY A 329 -10.68 8.81 -13.24
C GLY A 329 -9.77 9.14 -12.05
N ILE A 330 -8.47 9.28 -12.29
CA ILE A 330 -7.49 9.60 -11.25
C ILE A 330 -7.38 11.13 -11.13
N TYR A 331 -7.65 11.65 -9.95
CA TYR A 331 -7.45 13.07 -9.60
C TYR A 331 -6.22 13.25 -8.69
N HIS A 332 -6.01 12.30 -7.78
CA HIS A 332 -4.86 12.27 -6.88
C HIS A 332 -4.20 10.90 -6.88
N LEU A 333 -2.87 10.88 -6.71
CA LEU A 333 -2.08 9.68 -6.53
C LEU A 333 -1.34 9.75 -5.20
N SER A 334 -1.41 8.67 -4.42
CA SER A 334 -0.58 8.44 -3.24
C SER A 334 0.27 7.18 -3.41
N PHE A 335 1.40 7.16 -2.71
CA PHE A 335 2.41 6.09 -2.73
C PHE A 335 2.66 5.59 -1.30
N ASP A 336 1.58 5.44 -0.54
CA ASP A 336 1.63 5.24 0.93
C ASP A 336 2.37 3.95 1.31
N THR A 337 2.38 2.95 0.42
CA THR A 337 3.17 1.72 0.57
C THR A 337 4.65 2.00 0.87
N TYR A 338 5.22 3.10 0.36
CA TYR A 338 6.67 3.36 0.42
C TYR A 338 7.06 4.44 1.42
N TYR A 339 6.14 5.39 1.67
CA TYR A 339 6.39 6.55 2.51
C TYR A 339 5.55 6.57 3.79
N GLY A 340 4.54 5.71 3.93
CA GLY A 340 3.51 5.80 4.96
C GLY A 340 2.45 6.85 4.59
N ASP A 341 1.70 7.35 5.57
CA ASP A 341 0.62 8.32 5.34
C ASP A 341 1.13 9.62 4.70
N MET A 342 0.81 9.82 3.41
CA MET A 342 1.25 10.95 2.59
C MET A 342 0.14 11.95 2.24
N GLU A 343 -0.94 12.04 3.02
CA GLU A 343 -2.13 12.83 2.69
C GLU A 343 -1.81 14.24 2.15
N MET A 344 -0.89 14.96 2.82
CA MET A 344 -0.48 16.31 2.43
C MET A 344 0.37 16.35 1.16
N ASN A 345 1.36 15.47 1.05
CA ASN A 345 2.24 15.36 -0.12
C ASN A 345 1.45 14.99 -1.39
N ALA A 346 0.43 14.13 -1.26
CA ALA A 346 -0.46 13.75 -2.34
C ALA A 346 -1.32 14.92 -2.84
N VAL A 347 -1.83 15.77 -1.93
CA VAL A 347 -2.59 17.00 -2.29
C VAL A 347 -1.72 17.96 -3.11
N TYR A 348 -0.47 18.16 -2.71
CA TYR A 348 0.46 19.04 -3.44
C TYR A 348 1.19 18.36 -4.61
N ARG A 349 0.94 17.07 -4.87
CA ARG A 349 1.60 16.24 -5.91
C ARG A 349 3.13 16.27 -5.79
N LEU A 350 3.61 16.03 -4.58
CA LEU A 350 5.03 15.97 -4.23
C LEU A 350 5.39 14.60 -3.67
N TYR A 351 6.51 14.03 -4.06
CA TYR A 351 7.14 12.92 -3.34
C TYR A 351 7.93 13.47 -2.15
N PRO A 352 7.83 12.88 -0.95
CA PRO A 352 8.60 13.33 0.22
C PRO A 352 10.11 13.36 -0.06
N TYR A 353 10.63 12.33 -0.71
CA TYR A 353 12.00 12.30 -1.22
C TYR A 353 12.17 11.35 -2.39
N ILE A 354 13.12 11.60 -3.28
CA ILE A 354 13.51 10.71 -4.37
C ILE A 354 15.03 10.63 -4.47
N GLN A 355 15.54 9.44 -4.76
CA GLN A 355 16.95 9.19 -5.05
C GLN A 355 17.25 9.36 -6.54
N PHE A 356 18.03 10.40 -6.83
CA PHE A 356 18.66 10.64 -8.12
C PHE A 356 20.11 10.10 -8.11
N GLU A 357 20.82 10.24 -9.23
CA GLU A 357 22.22 9.79 -9.34
C GLU A 357 23.18 10.61 -8.46
N ASP A 358 22.85 11.89 -8.23
CA ASP A 358 23.66 12.83 -7.46
C ASP A 358 23.33 12.86 -5.96
N GLY A 359 22.16 12.36 -5.57
CA GLY A 359 21.76 12.25 -4.16
C GLY A 359 20.25 12.15 -3.95
N ILE A 360 19.83 12.39 -2.71
CA ILE A 360 18.43 12.44 -2.31
C ILE A 360 17.92 13.87 -2.39
N HIS A 361 16.84 14.07 -3.13
CA HIS A 361 16.11 15.33 -3.18
C HIS A 361 14.79 15.21 -2.43
N TRP A 362 14.33 16.30 -1.80
CA TRP A 362 13.14 16.34 -0.96
C TRP A 362 12.02 17.14 -1.61
N ASN A 363 10.77 16.81 -1.27
CA ASN A 363 9.56 17.49 -1.75
C ASN A 363 9.51 17.61 -3.29
N VAL A 364 9.80 16.51 -3.98
CA VAL A 364 10.03 16.47 -5.42
C VAL A 364 8.69 16.43 -6.18
N PRO A 365 8.40 17.38 -7.09
CA PRO A 365 7.15 17.38 -7.86
C PRO A 365 6.98 16.11 -8.69
N TYR A 366 5.74 15.60 -8.78
CA TYR A 366 5.44 14.35 -9.49
C TYR A 366 5.92 14.35 -10.95
N GLN A 367 5.78 15.48 -11.63
CA GLN A 367 6.22 15.69 -13.02
C GLN A 367 7.74 15.54 -13.24
N ASN A 368 8.56 15.56 -12.18
CA ASN A 368 10.02 15.50 -12.27
C ASN A 368 10.59 14.08 -12.05
N VAL A 369 9.74 13.07 -11.81
CA VAL A 369 10.19 11.75 -11.35
C VAL A 369 9.86 10.70 -12.39
N THR A 370 10.90 10.03 -12.88
CA THR A 370 10.74 8.87 -13.75
C THR A 370 10.47 7.60 -12.94
N ILE A 371 10.00 6.56 -13.61
CA ILE A 371 9.87 5.24 -12.99
C ILE A 371 11.25 4.74 -12.53
N GLU A 372 12.30 5.00 -13.29
CA GLU A 372 13.68 4.65 -12.93
C GLU A 372 14.11 5.32 -11.62
N ASP A 373 13.82 6.61 -11.45
CA ASP A 373 14.14 7.33 -10.21
C ASP A 373 13.38 6.76 -9.00
N PHE A 374 12.11 6.40 -9.20
CA PHE A 374 11.31 5.79 -8.16
C PHE A 374 11.84 4.40 -7.78
N VAL A 375 12.23 3.59 -8.77
CA VAL A 375 12.84 2.27 -8.56
C VAL A 375 14.21 2.38 -7.89
N ARG A 376 15.01 3.40 -8.23
CA ARG A 376 16.28 3.68 -7.55
C ARG A 376 16.06 3.99 -6.07
N THR A 377 14.99 4.73 -5.77
CA THR A 377 14.58 5.07 -4.40
C THR A 377 14.05 3.85 -3.65
N PHE A 378 13.27 3.00 -4.32
CA PHE A 378 12.66 1.79 -3.76
C PHE A 378 12.96 0.56 -4.62
N PRO A 379 14.16 -0.04 -4.48
CA PRO A 379 14.57 -1.18 -5.32
C PRO A 379 13.63 -2.39 -5.20
N LEU A 380 12.94 -2.53 -4.07
CA LEU A 380 11.94 -3.56 -3.83
C LEU A 380 10.80 -3.55 -4.85
N VAL A 381 10.53 -2.41 -5.50
CA VAL A 381 9.49 -2.27 -6.54
C VAL A 381 9.70 -3.23 -7.70
N LYS A 382 10.96 -3.48 -8.11
CA LYS A 382 11.24 -4.45 -9.18
C LYS A 382 10.86 -5.88 -8.78
N ARG A 383 10.88 -6.21 -7.50
CA ARG A 383 10.56 -7.55 -6.97
C ARG A 383 9.08 -7.69 -6.64
N ASP A 384 8.51 -6.68 -6.00
CA ASP A 384 7.18 -6.75 -5.36
C ASP A 384 6.08 -6.09 -6.20
N GLY A 385 6.46 -5.39 -7.28
CA GLY A 385 5.57 -4.53 -8.05
C GLY A 385 5.41 -3.15 -7.43
N LEU A 386 5.02 -2.20 -8.28
CA LEU A 386 4.69 -0.83 -7.93
C LEU A 386 3.21 -0.70 -7.56
N VAL A 387 2.90 -0.58 -6.28
CA VAL A 387 1.55 -0.27 -5.79
C VAL A 387 1.35 1.23 -5.65
N VAL A 388 0.26 1.76 -6.23
CA VAL A 388 -0.14 3.17 -6.15
C VAL A 388 -1.61 3.24 -5.77
N PHE A 389 -2.01 4.27 -5.03
CA PHE A 389 -3.40 4.49 -4.64
C PHE A 389 -3.97 5.72 -5.33
N ALA A 390 -5.10 5.57 -5.99
CA ALA A 390 -5.83 6.63 -6.64
C ALA A 390 -6.90 7.21 -5.70
N ASN A 391 -7.01 8.54 -5.73
CA ASN A 391 -7.99 9.33 -5.00
C ASN A 391 -7.94 9.14 -3.47
N ASN A 392 -6.76 8.79 -2.93
CA ASN A 392 -6.50 8.66 -1.50
C ASN A 392 -5.98 9.98 -0.93
N VAL A 393 -6.87 10.88 -0.51
CA VAL A 393 -6.51 12.18 0.08
C VAL A 393 -7.34 12.49 1.33
N GLY A 394 -6.67 12.97 2.39
CA GLY A 394 -7.25 13.52 3.62
C GLY A 394 -7.32 15.05 3.62
N GLY A 395 -7.81 15.65 4.71
CA GLY A 395 -7.98 17.09 4.84
C GLY A 395 -6.64 17.85 4.77
N ALA A 396 -6.64 19.01 4.10
CA ALA A 396 -5.44 19.80 3.87
C ALA A 396 -5.23 20.86 4.97
N ASP A 397 -4.03 20.90 5.56
CA ASP A 397 -3.52 22.04 6.33
C ASP A 397 -2.27 22.65 5.63
N GLU A 398 -1.76 23.80 6.06
CA GLU A 398 -0.65 24.52 5.37
C GLU A 398 0.75 23.87 5.55
N PHE A 399 0.92 22.61 5.13
CA PHE A 399 2.08 21.75 5.35
C PHE A 399 3.45 22.35 4.96
N LEU A 400 3.57 23.04 3.82
CA LEU A 400 4.87 23.54 3.34
C LEU A 400 5.33 24.84 4.03
N GLN A 401 4.44 25.56 4.73
CA GLN A 401 4.77 26.87 5.27
C GLN A 401 5.59 26.78 6.58
N ARG A 402 5.41 25.72 7.37
CA ARG A 402 5.96 25.59 8.72
C ARG A 402 7.27 24.79 8.83
N ILE A 403 7.84 24.30 7.73
CA ILE A 403 9.04 23.43 7.75
C ILE A 403 10.16 23.93 8.68
N MET A 404 10.52 25.22 8.62
CA MET A 404 11.61 25.74 9.45
C MET A 404 11.23 25.85 10.93
N GLN A 405 9.96 26.10 11.24
CA GLN A 405 9.44 26.13 12.61
C GLN A 405 9.45 24.74 13.21
N ASP A 406 8.99 23.73 12.47
CA ASP A 406 9.02 22.32 12.89
C ASP A 406 10.44 21.85 13.18
N TRP A 407 11.40 22.29 12.37
CA TRP A 407 12.83 22.02 12.62
C TRP A 407 13.37 22.75 13.84
N SER A 408 12.95 23.99 14.07
CA SER A 408 13.31 24.75 15.27
C SER A 408 12.75 24.07 16.53
N ALA A 409 11.50 23.60 16.47
CA ALA A 409 10.84 22.82 17.51
C ALA A 409 11.62 21.53 17.81
N TYR A 410 11.94 20.77 16.77
CA TYR A 410 12.71 19.53 16.91
C TYR A 410 14.08 19.75 17.56
N LEU A 411 14.79 20.81 17.15
CA LEU A 411 16.08 21.18 17.75
C LEU A 411 15.94 21.66 19.20
N TRP A 412 14.85 22.38 19.50
CA TRP A 412 14.52 22.81 20.86
C TRP A 412 14.25 21.63 21.79
N GLU A 413 13.60 20.58 21.26
CA GLU A 413 13.21 19.37 21.99
C GLU A 413 14.32 18.30 22.07
N ALA A 414 15.46 18.47 21.38
CA ALA A 414 16.58 17.51 21.31
C ALA A 414 17.38 17.42 22.63
N LYS A 415 16.70 17.01 23.70
CA LYS A 415 17.11 17.04 25.10
C LYS A 415 18.28 16.11 25.40
N ILE A 416 18.46 15.01 24.66
CA ILE A 416 19.50 14.01 24.96
C ILE A 416 20.88 14.48 24.53
N ILE A 417 20.94 15.24 23.45
CA ILE A 417 22.19 15.88 23.03
C ILE A 417 22.53 17.02 23.99
N LEU A 418 21.51 17.79 24.39
CA LEU A 418 21.66 18.83 25.40
C LEU A 418 22.15 18.23 26.74
N SER A 419 21.57 17.12 27.20
CA SER A 419 21.98 16.46 28.45
C SER A 419 23.40 15.87 28.37
N LYS A 420 23.79 15.24 27.26
CA LYS A 420 25.18 14.81 27.00
C LYS A 420 26.17 15.97 26.93
N ALA A 421 25.74 17.14 26.45
CA ALA A 421 26.53 18.37 26.44
C ALA A 421 26.61 19.06 27.81
N GLY A 422 26.06 18.46 28.88
CA GLY A 422 26.05 19.00 30.23
C GLY A 422 24.97 20.07 30.47
N ILE A 423 23.99 20.16 29.58
CA ILE A 423 22.84 21.07 29.69
C ILE A 423 21.69 20.26 30.31
N SER A 424 21.61 20.23 31.65
CA SER A 424 20.58 19.47 32.38
C SER A 424 19.95 20.26 33.53
N SER A 425 18.68 20.68 33.38
CA SER A 425 17.66 21.01 34.43
C SER A 425 18.05 22.00 35.56
N PRO A 426 17.20 22.39 36.53
CA PRO A 426 15.90 23.06 36.55
C PRO A 426 15.98 24.53 37.09
N ILE A 427 16.96 25.35 36.69
CA ILE A 427 16.99 26.78 37.09
C ILE A 427 17.43 27.67 35.92
N ASP A 428 16.67 28.76 35.80
CA ASP A 428 16.61 29.73 34.70
C ASP A 428 17.90 30.54 34.44
N ILE A 429 17.90 31.21 33.28
CA ILE A 429 18.95 32.09 32.69
C ILE A 429 20.08 31.38 31.93
N ILE A 430 20.85 30.49 32.57
CA ILE A 430 22.04 29.87 31.93
C ILE A 430 21.62 28.89 30.81
N ASP A 431 20.43 28.32 30.96
CA ASP A 431 19.88 27.33 30.04
C ASP A 431 19.32 27.97 28.76
N TRP A 432 18.62 29.12 28.84
CA TRP A 432 18.04 29.77 27.65
C TRP A 432 19.11 30.19 26.64
N ALA A 433 20.18 30.85 27.08
CA ALA A 433 21.24 31.29 26.18
C ALA A 433 21.93 30.11 25.47
N SER A 434 22.14 29.01 26.21
CA SER A 434 22.74 27.78 25.70
C SER A 434 21.81 27.08 24.70
N ARG A 435 20.52 26.97 25.02
CA ARG A 435 19.50 26.41 24.12
C ARG A 435 19.31 27.25 22.87
N PHE A 436 19.20 28.57 23.03
CA PHE A 436 19.11 29.51 21.93
C PHE A 436 20.32 29.38 20.99
N ALA A 437 21.54 29.30 21.55
CA ALA A 437 22.75 29.10 20.76
C ALA A 437 22.75 27.75 20.03
N PHE A 438 22.24 26.69 20.65
CA PHE A 438 22.11 25.37 20.04
C PHE A 438 21.09 25.37 18.89
N VAL A 439 19.88 25.89 19.11
CA VAL A 439 18.84 26.01 18.08
C VAL A 439 19.32 26.90 16.92
N LEU A 440 19.95 28.04 17.22
CA LEU A 440 20.53 28.93 16.20
C LEU A 440 21.57 28.20 15.34
N GLN A 441 22.48 27.43 15.95
CA GLN A 441 23.47 26.64 15.21
C GLN A 441 22.82 25.54 14.37
N GLY A 442 21.85 24.82 14.94
CA GLY A 442 21.10 23.79 14.23
C GLY A 442 20.36 24.33 13.02
N VAL A 443 19.67 25.47 13.17
CA VAL A 443 18.98 26.18 12.07
C VAL A 443 19.99 26.66 11.01
N GLN A 444 21.16 27.15 11.41
CA GLN A 444 22.22 27.54 10.46
C GLN A 444 22.78 26.34 9.68
N TRP A 445 22.94 25.18 10.32
CA TRP A 445 23.32 23.94 9.64
C TRP A 445 22.22 23.48 8.69
N LEU A 446 20.95 23.54 9.11
CA LEU A 446 19.80 23.21 8.28
C LEU A 446 19.71 24.09 7.03
N LYS A 447 19.91 25.41 7.17
CA LYS A 447 19.94 26.33 6.02
C LYS A 447 21.01 25.95 4.99
N LYS A 448 22.16 25.43 5.45
CA LYS A 448 23.27 24.94 4.63
C LYS A 448 23.14 23.47 4.19
N SER A 449 22.03 22.81 4.52
CA SER A 449 21.79 21.37 4.26
C SER A 449 20.60 21.14 3.33
N PHE A 450 20.57 19.95 2.72
CA PHE A 450 19.51 19.41 1.85
C PHE A 450 19.36 20.18 0.53
N ALA A 451 18.76 21.37 0.58
CA ALA A 451 18.52 22.23 -0.58
C ALA A 451 18.63 23.70 -0.19
N LYS A 452 18.85 24.57 -1.18
CA LYS A 452 18.97 26.02 -0.94
C LYS A 452 17.64 26.68 -0.55
N ARG A 453 16.53 26.27 -1.18
CA ARG A 453 15.21 26.86 -0.93
C ARG A 453 14.54 26.19 0.26
N LYS A 454 13.84 26.96 1.09
CA LYS A 454 13.09 26.46 2.27
C LYS A 454 12.13 25.33 1.92
N LYS A 455 11.32 25.52 0.88
CA LYS A 455 10.30 24.55 0.44
C LYS A 455 10.85 23.20 -0.05
N ASP A 456 12.14 23.15 -0.40
CA ASP A 456 12.80 21.94 -0.91
C ASP A 456 13.57 21.21 0.24
N LYS A 457 13.38 21.63 1.49
CA LYS A 457 13.97 20.97 2.67
C LYS A 457 13.02 19.90 3.23
N PRO A 458 13.53 18.79 3.78
CA PRO A 458 12.71 17.74 4.38
C PRO A 458 11.81 18.27 5.48
N CYS A 459 10.59 17.75 5.57
CA CYS A 459 9.88 17.73 6.84
C CYS A 459 10.58 16.77 7.80
N ILE A 460 10.60 17.11 9.09
CA ILE A 460 11.33 16.29 10.08
C ILE A 460 10.76 14.86 10.16
N LYS A 461 9.44 14.72 10.03
CA LYS A 461 8.75 13.41 9.97
C LYS A 461 9.34 12.52 8.88
N ASP A 462 9.46 13.05 7.65
CA ASP A 462 9.92 12.28 6.50
C ASP A 462 11.40 11.93 6.59
N LEU A 463 12.23 12.85 7.11
CA LEU A 463 13.63 12.56 7.36
C LEU A 463 13.81 11.46 8.42
N ARG A 464 13.05 11.51 9.51
CA ARG A 464 13.08 10.46 10.55
C ARG A 464 12.69 9.12 9.95
N ASN A 465 11.62 9.08 9.17
CA ASN A 465 11.17 7.89 8.47
C ASN A 465 12.25 7.35 7.52
N TYR A 466 12.94 8.21 6.77
CA TYR A 466 14.05 7.82 5.90
C TYR A 466 15.21 7.18 6.69
N ILE A 467 15.65 7.83 7.77
CA ILE A 467 16.78 7.36 8.59
C ILE A 467 16.47 5.98 9.21
N LEU A 468 15.26 5.80 9.73
CA LEU A 468 14.83 4.56 10.38
C LEU A 468 14.72 3.35 9.45
N LYS A 469 14.83 3.52 8.12
CA LYS A 469 14.82 2.39 7.16
C LYS A 469 16.02 1.47 7.29
N ASN A 470 17.12 1.94 7.86
CA ASN A 470 18.36 1.16 8.00
C ASN A 470 18.84 1.11 9.44
N ASN A 471 19.30 -0.06 9.88
CA ASN A 471 19.85 -0.25 11.23
C ASN A 471 21.27 0.33 11.39
N SER A 472 21.91 0.75 10.32
CA SER A 472 23.26 1.33 10.36
C SER A 472 23.48 2.36 9.27
N TRP A 473 24.24 3.40 9.59
CA TRP A 473 24.61 4.47 8.67
C TRP A 473 26.10 4.79 8.76
N ASN A 474 26.74 4.97 7.61
CA ASN A 474 28.01 5.68 7.52
C ASN A 474 27.73 7.18 7.37
N ILE A 475 28.15 8.00 8.33
CA ILE A 475 27.82 9.44 8.38
C ILE A 475 28.38 10.21 7.18
N ASN A 476 29.52 9.81 6.63
CA ASN A 476 30.13 10.50 5.49
C ASN A 476 29.36 10.23 4.19
N GLU A 477 28.90 8.99 4.01
CA GLU A 477 28.04 8.61 2.89
C GLU A 477 26.67 9.29 3.02
N LEU A 478 26.10 9.29 4.22
CA LEU A 478 24.83 9.95 4.51
C LEU A 478 24.90 11.46 4.26
N GLN A 479 25.98 12.12 4.69
CA GLN A 479 26.25 13.54 4.39
C GLN A 479 26.27 13.80 2.88
N LYS A 480 26.99 12.95 2.13
CA LYS A 480 27.11 13.10 0.67
C LYS A 480 25.75 12.93 0.00
N ASN A 481 25.02 11.88 0.37
CA ASN A 481 23.75 11.51 -0.25
C ASN A 481 22.62 12.48 0.09
N LEU A 482 22.55 12.98 1.33
CA LEU A 482 21.51 13.92 1.75
C LEU A 482 21.88 15.39 1.51
N HIS A 483 23.09 15.67 1.02
CA HIS A 483 23.64 17.02 0.92
C HIS A 483 23.52 17.82 2.22
N ALA A 484 23.74 17.16 3.36
CA ALA A 484 23.49 17.72 4.68
C ALA A 484 24.76 17.85 5.50
N ARG A 485 24.80 18.86 6.39
CA ARG A 485 25.89 19.06 7.33
C ARG A 485 25.97 17.87 8.29
N ARG A 486 27.20 17.37 8.51
CA ARG A 486 27.48 16.28 9.44
C ARG A 486 26.89 16.55 10.82
N GLU A 487 27.06 17.77 11.33
CA GLU A 487 26.62 18.16 12.67
C GLU A 487 25.11 18.00 12.85
N LEU A 488 24.33 18.41 11.84
CA LEU A 488 22.88 18.23 11.84
C LEU A 488 22.47 16.75 11.77
N LEU A 489 23.16 15.96 10.94
CA LEU A 489 22.86 14.53 10.81
C LEU A 489 23.19 13.73 12.07
N VAL A 490 24.26 14.10 12.78
CA VAL A 490 24.58 13.52 14.10
C VAL A 490 23.44 13.78 15.07
N ILE A 491 22.87 14.99 15.07
CA ILE A 491 21.72 15.31 15.91
C ILE A 491 20.55 14.37 15.63
N VAL A 492 20.16 14.26 14.37
CA VAL A 492 19.02 13.44 13.96
C VAL A 492 19.24 11.96 14.29
N LEU A 493 20.44 11.43 14.05
CA LEU A 493 20.77 10.03 14.32
C LEU A 493 20.71 9.71 15.82
N GLU A 494 21.34 10.53 16.66
CA GLU A 494 21.37 10.26 18.10
C GLU A 494 19.98 10.39 18.73
N GLU A 495 19.18 11.38 18.30
CA GLU A 495 17.80 11.57 18.75
C GLU A 495 16.83 10.47 18.26
N LEU A 496 17.26 9.63 17.33
CA LEU A 496 16.54 8.43 16.89
C LEU A 496 17.05 7.14 17.57
N GLY A 497 18.05 7.25 18.44
CA GLY A 497 18.63 6.12 19.17
C GLY A 497 19.79 5.42 18.47
N TYR A 498 20.42 6.07 17.48
CA TYR A 498 21.66 5.53 16.89
C TYR A 498 22.87 5.90 17.74
N VAL A 499 23.78 4.93 17.92
CA VAL A 499 25.00 5.08 18.71
C VAL A 499 26.22 5.02 17.78
N CYS A 500 27.13 5.99 17.93
CA CYS A 500 28.39 6.03 17.21
C CYS A 500 29.34 4.94 17.74
N ARG A 501 29.89 4.10 16.85
CA ARG A 501 30.81 3.01 17.22
C ARG A 501 32.29 3.31 16.94
N ASN A 502 32.58 4.12 15.91
CA ASN A 502 33.95 4.39 15.44
C ASN A 502 34.07 5.71 14.63
N ASP A 503 33.55 6.81 15.19
CA ASP A 503 33.55 8.18 14.63
C ASP A 503 32.88 8.36 13.26
N SER A 504 32.37 7.29 12.64
CA SER A 504 31.81 7.32 11.29
C SER A 504 30.61 6.39 11.10
N ILE A 505 30.54 5.29 11.85
CA ILE A 505 29.42 4.35 11.80
C ILE A 505 28.50 4.56 12.98
N TYR A 506 27.23 4.79 12.67
CA TYR A 506 26.12 4.88 13.60
C TYR A 506 25.26 3.62 13.48
N ILE A 507 24.94 2.97 14.59
CA ILE A 507 24.12 1.74 14.64
C ILE A 507 22.92 1.98 15.53
N TYR A 508 21.73 1.59 15.07
CA TYR A 508 20.50 1.67 15.84
C TYR A 508 20.57 0.79 17.09
N ASP A 509 20.26 1.38 18.24
CA ASP A 509 20.21 0.70 19.52
C ASP A 509 18.79 0.84 20.10
N SER A 510 18.07 -0.28 20.17
CA SER A 510 16.67 -0.28 20.61
C SER A 510 16.50 0.12 22.06
N ASP A 511 17.49 -0.14 22.92
CA ASP A 511 17.39 0.19 24.34
C ASP A 511 17.63 1.68 24.55
N VAL A 512 18.59 2.25 23.82
CA VAL A 512 18.76 3.71 23.75
C VAL A 512 17.49 4.36 23.20
N ALA A 513 16.98 3.89 22.05
CA ALA A 513 15.77 4.46 21.45
C ALA A 513 14.56 4.43 22.39
N LYS A 514 14.36 3.34 23.15
CA LYS A 514 13.31 3.25 24.17
C LYS A 514 13.50 4.26 25.30
N LEU A 515 14.74 4.46 25.75
CA LEU A 515 15.03 5.48 26.77
C LEU A 515 14.69 6.88 26.24
N ILE A 516 15.06 7.19 24.99
CA ILE A 516 14.70 8.47 24.35
C ILE A 516 13.18 8.65 24.32
N GLU A 517 12.46 7.61 23.93
CA GLU A 517 11.01 7.65 23.83
C GLU A 517 10.35 7.77 25.21
N GLN A 518 10.90 7.14 26.25
CA GLN A 518 10.44 7.32 27.63
C GLN A 518 10.60 8.77 28.09
N GLU A 519 11.77 9.37 27.86
CA GLU A 519 12.02 10.77 28.21
C GLU A 519 11.11 11.75 27.46
N ARG A 520 10.79 11.47 26.18
CA ARG A 520 9.81 12.25 25.40
C ARG A 520 8.40 12.10 25.97
N ASN A 521 8.00 10.88 26.33
CA ASN A 521 6.68 10.62 26.90
C ASN A 521 6.50 11.29 28.27
N GLU A 522 7.53 11.33 29.12
CA GLU A 522 7.51 12.10 30.38
C GLU A 522 7.26 13.60 30.12
N LEU A 523 7.76 14.14 29.01
CA LEU A 523 7.52 15.52 28.63
C LEU A 523 6.07 15.74 28.16
N CYS A 524 5.57 14.83 27.32
CA CYS A 524 4.17 14.84 26.88
C CYS A 524 3.19 14.72 28.06
N GLN A 525 3.56 14.01 29.14
CA GLN A 525 2.73 13.94 30.35
C GLN A 525 2.52 15.31 31.00
N LYS A 526 3.44 16.27 30.84
CA LYS A 526 3.24 17.65 31.34
C LYS A 526 2.07 18.36 30.66
N ARG A 527 1.68 17.95 29.45
CA ARG A 527 0.48 18.48 28.78
C ARG A 527 -0.79 18.12 29.54
N TYR A 528 -0.79 17.05 30.32
CA TYR A 528 -1.90 16.64 31.18
C TYR A 528 -1.82 17.24 32.60
N ASP A 529 -0.87 18.14 32.88
CA ASP A 529 -0.82 18.81 34.17
C ASP A 529 -2.04 19.73 34.33
N ASN A 530 -2.80 19.53 35.41
CA ASN A 530 -3.96 20.34 35.75
C ASN A 530 -3.59 21.51 36.67
N HIS A 531 -2.30 21.71 36.95
CA HIS A 531 -1.73 22.80 37.77
C HIS A 531 -2.38 22.92 39.16
N GLY A 532 -2.64 21.76 39.78
CA GLY A 532 -3.27 21.65 41.10
C GLY A 532 -4.81 21.75 41.11
N THR A 533 -5.46 21.74 39.94
CA THR A 533 -6.93 21.85 39.80
C THR A 533 -7.58 20.56 39.27
N ASN A 534 -8.93 20.54 39.22
CA ASN A 534 -9.71 19.47 38.56
C ASN A 534 -10.08 19.80 37.10
N VAL A 535 -9.56 20.91 36.54
CA VAL A 535 -9.83 21.35 35.17
C VAL A 535 -8.89 20.62 34.22
N ASN A 536 -9.40 20.19 33.06
CA ASN A 536 -8.56 19.61 32.01
C ASN A 536 -7.85 20.73 31.25
N CYS A 537 -6.56 20.93 31.54
CA CYS A 537 -5.74 22.00 30.98
C CYS A 537 -5.03 21.61 29.67
N TYR A 538 -5.33 20.45 29.08
CA TYR A 538 -4.54 19.89 27.97
C TYR A 538 -4.35 20.85 26.78
N ASN A 539 -5.43 21.42 26.25
CA ASN A 539 -5.35 22.31 25.09
C ASN A 539 -4.60 23.60 25.42
N MET A 540 -4.86 24.17 26.61
CA MET A 540 -4.17 25.37 27.09
C MET A 540 -2.67 25.13 27.22
N ASN A 541 -2.26 24.00 27.81
CA ASN A 541 -0.86 23.61 27.96
C ASN A 541 -0.17 23.46 26.60
N LEU A 542 -0.84 22.79 25.65
CA LEU A 542 -0.33 22.60 24.30
C LEU A 542 -0.14 23.94 23.56
N SER A 543 -1.11 24.85 23.65
CA SER A 543 -1.02 26.15 22.99
C SER A 543 0.11 27.02 23.57
N VAL A 544 0.35 26.97 24.88
CA VAL A 544 1.48 27.69 25.52
C VAL A 544 2.83 27.09 25.12
N GLU A 545 2.92 25.76 25.06
CA GLU A 545 4.11 25.06 24.59
C GLU A 545 4.46 25.47 23.15
N GLN A 546 3.46 25.48 22.26
CA GLN A 546 3.63 25.89 20.86
C GLN A 546 4.08 27.35 20.74
N LEU A 547 3.43 28.28 21.46
CA LEU A 547 3.82 29.70 21.46
C LEU A 547 5.28 29.89 21.89
N ASN A 548 5.74 29.14 22.91
CA ASN A 548 7.13 29.22 23.36
C ASN A 548 8.14 28.75 22.29
N VAL A 549 7.79 27.71 21.54
CA VAL A 549 8.59 27.25 20.40
C VAL A 549 8.67 28.32 19.31
N ASP A 550 7.54 28.96 18.99
CA ASP A 550 7.49 30.02 17.97
C ASP A 550 8.24 31.29 18.40
N LEU A 551 8.15 31.67 19.68
CA LEU A 551 8.94 32.77 20.25
C LEU A 551 10.46 32.50 20.21
N MET A 552 10.88 31.24 20.39
CA MET A 552 12.28 30.84 20.23
C MET A 552 12.74 30.98 18.78
N TYR A 553 11.93 30.52 17.82
CA TYR A 553 12.25 30.66 16.41
C TYR A 553 12.26 32.15 15.97
N LEU A 554 11.34 32.97 16.49
CA LEU A 554 11.37 34.41 16.29
C LEU A 554 12.69 35.02 16.79
N ALA A 555 13.20 34.60 17.95
CA ALA A 555 14.48 35.06 18.47
C ALA A 555 15.64 34.76 17.50
N VAL A 556 15.62 33.56 16.89
CA VAL A 556 16.62 33.13 15.90
C VAL A 556 16.59 34.07 14.69
N LEU A 557 15.40 34.34 14.14
CA LEU A 557 15.25 35.22 12.98
C LEU A 557 15.65 36.67 13.27
N VAL A 558 15.27 37.19 14.45
CA VAL A 558 15.64 38.55 14.88
C VAL A 558 17.15 38.67 15.06
N LYS A 559 17.82 37.62 15.57
CA LYS A 559 19.28 37.56 15.67
C LYS A 559 19.95 37.54 14.30
N GLU A 560 19.45 36.74 13.36
CA GLU A 560 19.98 36.70 12.00
C GLU A 560 19.82 38.04 11.27
N ALA A 561 18.75 38.77 11.54
CA ALA A 561 18.55 40.14 11.07
C ALA A 561 19.45 41.18 11.77
N GLY A 562 20.30 40.77 12.71
CA GLY A 562 21.22 41.63 13.45
C GLY A 562 20.55 42.52 14.50
N LYS A 563 19.34 42.18 14.96
CA LYS A 563 18.49 43.03 15.81
C LYS A 563 18.07 42.36 17.14
N LEU A 564 18.86 41.43 17.67
CA LEU A 564 18.51 40.68 18.89
C LEU A 564 18.25 41.58 20.11
N ASP A 565 18.88 42.76 20.15
CA ASP A 565 18.64 43.81 21.14
C ASP A 565 17.19 44.33 21.15
N THR A 566 16.45 44.16 20.05
CA THR A 566 15.03 44.54 19.94
C THR A 566 14.04 43.41 20.27
N TYR A 567 14.54 42.19 20.53
CA TYR A 567 13.70 41.02 20.76
C TYR A 567 12.77 41.21 21.95
N ASP A 568 13.31 41.60 23.11
CA ASP A 568 12.54 41.75 24.34
C ASP A 568 11.40 42.76 24.19
N SER A 569 11.67 43.95 23.61
CA SER A 569 10.62 44.94 23.35
C SER A 569 9.56 44.42 22.40
N LYS A 570 9.96 43.68 21.35
CA LYS A 570 9.03 43.13 20.36
C LYS A 570 8.14 42.04 20.95
N VAL A 571 8.69 41.15 21.78
CA VAL A 571 7.91 40.11 22.45
C VAL A 571 6.93 40.75 23.42
N GLN A 572 7.34 41.74 24.20
CA GLN A 572 6.45 42.45 25.13
C GLN A 572 5.24 43.08 24.44
N ASP A 573 5.42 43.62 23.22
CA ASP A 573 4.32 44.14 22.40
C ASP A 573 3.39 43.02 21.92
N LEU A 574 3.95 41.88 21.47
CA LEU A 574 3.18 40.74 20.94
C LEU A 574 2.35 40.03 22.03
N ILE A 575 2.90 39.88 23.23
CA ILE A 575 2.23 39.17 24.34
C ILE A 575 1.37 40.08 25.21
N GLN A 576 1.19 41.35 24.83
CA GLN A 576 0.52 42.36 25.66
C GLN A 576 -0.90 41.96 26.08
N SER A 577 -1.64 41.21 25.25
CA SER A 577 -2.97 40.68 25.57
C SER A 577 -2.96 39.59 26.64
N LEU A 578 -1.83 38.90 26.85
CA LEU A 578 -1.71 37.88 27.90
C LEU A 578 -1.68 38.50 29.30
N LYS A 579 -1.41 39.81 29.43
CA LYS A 579 -1.36 40.49 30.73
C LYS A 579 -2.70 40.48 31.48
N ASP A 580 -3.80 40.34 30.76
CA ASP A 580 -5.14 40.18 31.34
C ASP A 580 -5.29 38.86 32.13
N TYR A 581 -4.38 37.90 31.90
CA TYR A 581 -4.34 36.58 32.51
C TYR A 581 -3.11 36.35 33.41
N ASN A 582 -2.43 37.41 33.85
CA ASN A 582 -1.23 37.35 34.71
C ASN A 582 -1.39 36.57 36.02
N GLN A 583 -2.63 36.34 36.46
CA GLN A 583 -2.94 35.51 37.63
C GLN A 583 -2.84 34.00 37.36
N TYR A 584 -2.66 33.59 36.11
CA TYR A 584 -2.61 32.20 35.65
C TYR A 584 -1.36 31.89 34.82
N ILE A 585 -0.98 32.81 33.93
CA ILE A 585 0.21 32.69 33.07
C ILE A 585 1.06 33.94 33.14
N VAL A 586 2.38 33.77 33.16
CA VAL A 586 3.34 34.86 33.27
C VAL A 586 4.46 34.72 32.25
N TRP A 587 4.96 35.85 31.77
CA TRP A 587 6.21 35.89 31.03
C TRP A 587 7.38 35.82 32.02
N ASP A 588 8.18 34.77 31.90
CA ASP A 588 9.42 34.65 32.65
C ASP A 588 10.58 35.26 31.87
N ASP A 589 11.05 36.42 32.32
CA ASP A 589 12.18 37.12 31.73
C ASP A 589 13.49 36.31 31.76
N LEU A 590 13.59 35.33 32.67
CA LEU A 590 14.81 34.54 32.84
C LEU A 590 14.90 33.40 31.83
N SER A 591 13.81 32.65 31.63
CA SER A 591 13.73 31.62 30.60
C SER A 591 13.25 32.10 29.23
N LYS A 592 12.82 33.37 29.14
CA LYS A 592 12.24 34.00 27.95
C LYS A 592 11.10 33.14 27.37
N ALA A 593 10.20 32.72 28.25
CA ALA A 593 9.08 31.85 27.93
C ALA A 593 7.84 32.21 28.77
N ILE A 594 6.67 31.88 28.25
CA ILE A 594 5.40 31.90 28.98
C ILE A 594 5.33 30.67 29.89
N ARG A 595 5.01 30.88 31.16
CA ARG A 595 4.87 29.85 32.19
C ARG A 595 3.51 29.93 32.88
N PHE A 596 3.04 28.79 33.35
CA PHE A 596 1.92 28.73 34.29
C PHE A 596 2.42 29.02 35.71
N GLU A 597 1.55 29.62 36.52
CA GLU A 597 1.75 29.66 37.97
C GLU A 597 1.77 28.24 38.56
N GLU A 598 2.65 27.97 39.53
CA GLU A 598 2.86 26.62 40.08
C GLU A 598 1.57 25.99 40.66
N GLN A 599 0.64 26.82 41.11
CA GLN A 599 -0.68 26.40 41.57
C GLN A 599 -1.73 27.42 41.12
N LEU A 600 -2.65 26.99 40.26
CA LEU A 600 -3.74 27.86 39.81
C LEU A 600 -4.76 28.10 40.93
N PRO A 601 -5.46 29.25 40.94
CA PRO A 601 -6.48 29.56 41.94
C PRO A 601 -7.58 28.50 42.03
N GLU A 602 -8.12 28.26 43.24
CA GLU A 602 -9.20 27.27 43.46
C GLU A 602 -10.47 27.54 42.65
N ASN A 603 -10.69 28.80 42.23
CA ASN A 603 -11.82 29.21 41.40
C ASN A 603 -11.55 29.14 39.89
N PHE A 604 -10.40 28.60 39.46
CA PHE A 604 -10.08 28.41 38.04
C PHE A 604 -11.07 27.43 37.39
N SER A 605 -11.64 27.85 36.25
CA SER A 605 -12.70 27.12 35.55
C SER A 605 -12.29 26.69 34.14
N MET A 606 -13.10 25.81 33.53
CA MET A 606 -12.92 25.45 32.12
C MET A 606 -13.05 26.66 31.18
N ASP A 607 -13.94 27.60 31.51
CA ASP A 607 -14.12 28.82 30.73
C ASP A 607 -12.86 29.70 30.78
N ASP A 608 -12.16 29.77 31.92
CA ASP A 608 -10.87 30.45 32.05
C ASP A 608 -9.81 29.78 31.17
N ALA A 609 -9.70 28.45 31.22
CA ALA A 609 -8.76 27.68 30.40
C ALA A 609 -9.00 27.90 28.89
N ASP A 610 -10.25 27.86 28.45
CA ASP A 610 -10.63 28.09 27.05
C ASP A 610 -10.37 29.54 26.59
N CYS A 611 -10.58 30.52 27.48
CA CYS A 611 -10.26 31.92 27.19
C CYS A 611 -8.77 32.16 27.07
N ILE A 612 -7.96 31.58 27.95
CA ILE A 612 -6.49 31.64 27.89
C ILE A 612 -6.01 30.96 26.61
N CYS A 613 -6.50 29.74 26.31
CA CYS A 613 -6.13 28.98 25.11
C CYS A 613 -6.34 29.82 23.84
N ARG A 614 -7.53 30.40 23.66
CA ARG A 614 -7.84 31.27 22.52
C ARG A 614 -6.98 32.53 22.47
N CYS A 615 -6.66 33.12 23.63
CA CYS A 615 -5.81 34.30 23.69
C CYS A 615 -4.36 33.96 23.27
N VAL A 616 -3.84 32.84 23.76
CA VAL A 616 -2.52 32.32 23.40
C VAL A 616 -2.46 31.99 21.90
N GLU A 617 -3.47 31.33 21.35
CA GLU A 617 -3.57 31.06 19.91
C GLU A 617 -3.56 32.35 19.07
N HIS A 618 -4.27 33.40 19.49
CA HIS A 618 -4.28 34.68 18.79
C HIS A 618 -2.91 35.40 18.85
N VAL A 619 -2.23 35.31 19.99
CA VAL A 619 -0.85 35.82 20.14
C VAL A 619 0.09 35.04 19.25
N ASP A 620 -0.06 33.72 19.20
CA ASP A 620 0.74 32.84 18.36
C ASP A 620 0.54 33.15 16.87
N GLU A 621 -0.69 33.41 16.42
CA GLU A 621 -0.96 33.89 15.05
C GLU A 621 -0.20 35.19 14.72
N SER A 622 -0.11 36.11 15.70
CA SER A 622 0.60 37.38 15.56
C SER A 622 2.12 37.19 15.51
N VAL A 623 2.66 36.29 16.34
CA VAL A 623 4.07 35.86 16.29
C VAL A 623 4.38 35.23 14.94
N ASN A 624 3.53 34.32 14.47
CA ASN A 624 3.65 33.66 13.16
C ASN A 624 3.59 34.64 11.99
N ALA A 625 2.77 35.69 12.07
CA ALA A 625 2.75 36.76 11.07
C ALA A 625 4.08 37.52 11.01
N GLU A 626 4.71 37.77 12.15
CA GLU A 626 6.02 38.43 12.23
C GLU A 626 7.16 37.52 11.77
N ILE A 627 7.13 36.24 12.13
CA ILE A 627 8.05 35.20 11.61
C ILE A 627 8.03 35.22 10.08
N ARG A 628 6.84 35.15 9.47
CA ARG A 628 6.68 35.18 8.00
C ARG A 628 7.30 36.44 7.38
N ARG A 629 7.05 37.63 7.96
CA ARG A 629 7.68 38.87 7.50
C ARG A 629 9.21 38.83 7.56
N LEU A 630 9.79 38.27 8.62
CA LEU A 630 11.24 38.18 8.76
C LEU A 630 11.85 37.13 7.82
N GLU A 631 11.16 36.03 7.58
CA GLU A 631 11.58 35.02 6.59
C GLU A 631 11.56 35.56 5.16
N ASP A 632 10.53 36.32 4.79
CA ASP A 632 10.41 36.94 3.46
C ASP A 632 11.49 38.00 3.20
N ASN A 633 11.94 38.71 4.24
CA ASN A 633 13.02 39.69 4.13
C ASN A 633 14.43 39.06 4.12
N ASN A 634 14.55 37.78 4.48
CA ASN A 634 15.81 37.04 4.56
C ASN A 634 16.04 36.05 3.40
N ASN A 635 15.05 35.88 2.50
CA ASN A 635 15.17 35.18 1.22
C ASN A 635 15.49 36.16 0.09
#